data_AF-A0A151K2B5-F1
#
_entry.id   AF-A0A151K2B5-F1
#
_cell.length_a   1.000
_cell.length_b   1.000
_cell.length_c   1.000
_cell.angle_alpha   90.00
_cell.angle_beta   90.00
_cell.angle_gamma   90.00
#
_symmetry.space_group_name_H-M   'P 1'
#
loop_
_entity.id
_entity.type
_entity.pdbx_description
1 polymer ?
#
loop_
_entity_poly.entity_id
_entity_poly.type
_entity_poly.pdbx_seq_one_letter_code
_entity_poly.pdbx_strand_id
1 'polypeptide(L)'
;MEPENAPSEEEEFGSDIEEEELILSDREEEEEEEESEPESDWGISDSCYESDDDIDTDISSRLVTRAEVNTLDGTHRVCAIYFYYTPTNNNTEKICGDCIVRVFDLFSQLHAIREHTTARYWDIRGMSCTECRGDLHKICPCNQCPICTS
;
A
#
# COMPACT_ATOMS: atom_id res chain seq x y z
N MET A 1 -15.29 -67.20 26.29
CA MET A 1 -15.20 -67.08 24.82
C MET A 1 -14.75 -65.67 24.53
N GLU A 2 -13.45 -65.46 24.63
CA GLU A 2 -12.74 -64.41 23.90
C GLU A 2 -12.35 -65.01 22.55
N PRO A 3 -12.15 -64.16 21.54
CA PRO A 3 -10.83 -64.20 20.93
C PRO A 3 -10.23 -62.81 20.72
N GLU A 4 -8.92 -62.84 20.96
CA GLU A 4 -7.86 -61.94 20.54
C GLU A 4 -7.85 -61.74 19.01
N ASN A 5 -7.41 -60.57 18.54
CA ASN A 5 -6.48 -60.50 17.41
C ASN A 5 -5.94 -59.07 17.20
N ALA A 6 -4.66 -58.90 17.53
CA ALA A 6 -3.76 -57.99 16.84
C ALA A 6 -3.00 -58.81 15.77
N PRO A 7 -2.61 -58.20 14.63
CA PRO A 7 -1.18 -58.18 14.30
C PRO A 7 -0.71 -56.87 13.58
N SER A 8 0.53 -56.45 13.85
CA SER A 8 1.73 -56.37 12.95
C SER A 8 1.79 -55.12 12.07
N GLU A 9 2.69 -54.16 12.32
CA GLU A 9 4.11 -54.08 11.88
C GLU A 9 4.29 -53.54 10.44
N GLU A 10 4.98 -52.39 10.39
CA GLU A 10 5.95 -51.91 9.39
C GLU A 10 5.49 -51.54 7.96
N GLU A 11 5.71 -50.27 7.57
CA GLU A 11 6.39 -49.97 6.30
C GLU A 11 7.02 -48.56 6.31
N GLU A 12 8.33 -48.63 6.20
CA GLU A 12 9.39 -47.66 5.89
C GLU A 12 9.12 -46.86 4.61
N PHE A 13 9.38 -45.55 4.63
CA PHE A 13 9.75 -44.81 3.42
C PHE A 13 10.88 -43.83 3.74
N GLY A 14 12.09 -44.28 3.43
CA GLY A 14 13.27 -43.45 3.34
C GLY A 14 13.17 -42.49 2.15
N SER A 15 13.74 -41.30 2.32
CA SER A 15 14.16 -40.48 1.20
C SER A 15 15.59 -40.04 1.47
N ASP A 16 16.52 -40.93 1.13
CA ASP A 16 17.93 -40.60 0.91
C ASP A 16 17.99 -39.73 -0.35
N ILE A 17 18.33 -38.45 -0.18
CA ILE A 17 18.84 -37.61 -1.26
C ILE A 17 20.34 -37.51 -1.06
N GLU A 18 21.05 -38.29 -1.87
CA GLU A 18 22.49 -38.16 -2.10
C GLU A 18 22.68 -36.94 -3.01
N GLU A 19 23.18 -35.83 -2.48
CA GLU A 19 23.69 -34.72 -3.29
C GLU A 19 25.11 -35.09 -3.77
N GLU A 20 25.20 -35.55 -5.01
CA GLU A 20 26.46 -35.77 -5.70
C GLU A 20 27.22 -34.45 -5.92
N GLU A 21 28.49 -34.45 -5.51
CA GLU A 21 29.51 -33.43 -5.79
C GLU A 21 29.67 -33.22 -7.30
N LEU A 22 29.42 -32.00 -7.79
CA LEU A 22 29.85 -31.57 -9.12
C LEU A 22 31.16 -30.78 -9.01
N ILE A 23 32.20 -31.43 -9.53
CA ILE A 23 33.59 -30.98 -9.62
C ILE A 23 33.68 -29.72 -10.51
N LEU A 24 34.17 -28.62 -9.95
CA LEU A 24 34.59 -27.43 -10.71
C LEU A 24 35.96 -27.72 -11.34
N SER A 25 35.99 -27.97 -12.65
CA SER A 25 37.22 -28.05 -13.42
C SER A 25 37.68 -26.66 -13.84
N ASP A 26 38.80 -26.20 -13.28
CA ASP A 26 39.56 -25.06 -13.75
C ASP A 26 40.02 -25.30 -15.19
N ARG A 27 39.65 -24.40 -16.11
CA ARG A 27 40.27 -24.28 -17.43
C ARG A 27 40.48 -22.79 -17.72
N GLU A 28 41.68 -22.32 -17.40
CA GLU A 28 42.26 -21.12 -18.00
C GLU A 28 42.49 -21.41 -19.50
N GLU A 29 41.84 -20.69 -20.39
CA GLU A 29 42.31 -20.51 -21.76
C GLU A 29 42.18 -19.03 -22.15
N GLU A 30 43.31 -18.52 -22.62
CA GLU A 30 43.61 -17.17 -23.06
C GLU A 30 42.72 -16.78 -24.24
N GLU A 31 42.02 -15.63 -24.16
CA GLU A 31 41.36 -15.04 -25.32
C GLU A 31 42.22 -13.93 -25.90
N GLU A 32 42.73 -14.24 -27.10
CA GLU A 32 43.47 -13.37 -28.00
C GLU A 32 42.65 -12.14 -28.44
N GLU A 33 43.39 -11.08 -28.73
CA GLU A 33 42.95 -9.74 -29.14
C GLU A 33 41.98 -9.76 -30.33
N GLU A 34 40.76 -9.23 -30.15
CA GLU A 34 39.94 -8.72 -31.26
C GLU A 34 39.94 -7.18 -31.25
N GLU A 35 40.65 -6.61 -32.23
CA GLU A 35 40.50 -5.22 -32.66
C GLU A 35 39.06 -4.99 -33.15
N SER A 36 38.20 -4.44 -32.29
CA SER A 36 36.88 -3.94 -32.70
C SER A 36 36.96 -2.43 -32.97
N GLU A 37 36.54 -2.07 -34.18
CA GLU A 37 36.43 -0.71 -34.71
C GLU A 37 35.62 0.20 -33.77
N PRO A 38 35.87 1.52 -33.72
CA PRO A 38 35.10 2.39 -32.84
C PRO A 38 33.65 2.48 -33.34
N GLU A 39 32.78 1.72 -32.67
CA GLU A 39 31.34 1.87 -32.75
C GLU A 39 31.00 3.35 -32.53
N SER A 40 30.40 3.92 -33.57
CA SER A 40 29.84 5.27 -33.59
C SER A 40 29.08 5.56 -32.31
N ASP A 41 29.62 6.46 -31.49
CA ASP A 41 28.94 7.14 -30.37
C ASP A 41 27.75 7.94 -30.92
N TRP A 42 26.69 7.22 -31.28
CA TRP A 42 25.36 7.78 -31.30
C TRP A 42 25.03 8.05 -29.86
N GLY A 43 25.44 9.23 -29.38
CA GLY A 43 25.11 9.75 -28.08
C GLY A 43 23.60 9.67 -27.90
N ILE A 44 23.15 8.56 -27.33
CA ILE A 44 21.84 8.45 -26.71
C ILE A 44 21.97 9.38 -25.52
N SER A 45 21.55 10.62 -25.75
CA SER A 45 21.39 11.62 -24.71
C SER A 45 20.35 11.07 -23.75
N ASP A 46 20.81 10.35 -22.73
CA ASP A 46 20.01 9.83 -21.61
C ASP A 46 19.50 10.96 -20.68
N SER A 47 19.55 12.20 -21.18
CA SER A 47 19.21 13.43 -20.46
C SER A 47 17.70 13.71 -20.43
N CYS A 48 16.87 12.74 -20.82
CA CYS A 48 15.40 12.88 -20.77
C CYS A 48 14.82 12.34 -19.46
N TYR A 49 15.64 12.01 -18.46
CA TYR A 49 15.13 11.82 -17.10
C TYR A 49 14.89 13.19 -16.47
N GLU A 50 13.74 13.79 -16.78
CA GLU A 50 13.18 14.88 -15.97
C GLU A 50 12.81 14.27 -14.62
N SER A 51 13.64 14.48 -13.60
CA SER A 51 13.31 14.15 -12.21
C SER A 51 12.09 14.98 -11.82
N ASP A 52 10.91 14.37 -11.78
CA ASP A 52 9.70 14.90 -11.11
C ASP A 52 9.89 15.00 -9.57
N ASP A 53 11.11 15.27 -9.09
CA ASP A 53 11.46 15.34 -7.67
C ASP A 53 11.07 16.69 -7.03
N ASP A 54 10.62 17.67 -7.83
CA ASP A 54 10.06 18.92 -7.32
C ASP A 54 8.60 18.73 -6.85
N ILE A 55 8.42 17.87 -5.85
CA ILE A 55 7.15 17.76 -5.13
C ILE A 55 6.99 19.00 -4.25
N ASP A 56 6.22 19.97 -4.73
CA ASP A 56 5.88 21.18 -3.97
C ASP A 56 5.14 20.79 -2.68
N THR A 57 5.83 20.91 -1.55
CA THR A 57 5.35 20.50 -0.23
C THR A 57 5.20 21.71 0.68
N ASP A 58 3.97 22.18 0.84
CA ASP A 58 3.64 23.26 1.78
C ASP A 58 3.61 22.74 3.23
N ILE A 59 4.61 23.10 4.04
CA ILE A 59 4.64 22.79 5.48
C ILE A 59 4.20 24.02 6.28
N SER A 60 3.05 23.92 6.97
CA SER A 60 2.62 24.91 7.95
C SER A 60 2.80 24.39 9.39
N SER A 61 3.27 25.25 10.29
CA SER A 61 3.41 24.92 11.71
C SER A 61 2.78 25.99 12.59
N ARG A 62 2.22 25.57 13.73
CA ARG A 62 1.67 26.48 14.75
C ARG A 62 2.00 25.98 16.15
N LEU A 63 2.15 26.92 17.08
CA LEU A 63 2.25 26.58 18.49
C LEU A 63 0.88 26.12 19.02
N VAL A 64 0.86 25.01 19.74
CA VAL A 64 -0.34 24.48 20.41
C VAL A 64 -0.28 24.91 21.88
N THR A 65 -1.32 25.57 22.36
CA THR A 65 -1.39 26.03 23.75
C THR A 65 -1.58 24.87 24.72
N ARG A 66 -1.23 25.04 25.99
CA ARG A 66 -1.46 23.98 27.00
C ARG A 66 -2.94 23.62 27.16
N ALA A 67 -3.84 24.59 26.95
CA ALA A 67 -5.27 24.33 26.95
C ALA A 67 -5.67 23.38 25.81
N GLU A 68 -5.16 23.60 24.59
CA GLU A 68 -5.41 22.70 23.45
C GLU A 68 -4.76 21.33 23.63
N VAL A 69 -3.55 21.25 24.20
CA VAL A 69 -2.91 19.96 24.52
C VAL A 69 -3.79 19.15 25.49
N ASN A 70 -4.36 19.80 26.51
CA ASN A 70 -5.24 19.13 27.45
C ASN A 70 -6.54 18.61 26.79
N THR A 71 -6.96 19.19 25.66
CA THR A 71 -8.12 18.69 24.89
C THR A 71 -7.80 17.48 24.01
N LEU A 72 -6.54 17.02 23.97
CA LEU A 72 -6.13 15.83 23.22
C LEU A 72 -6.30 14.52 24.02
N ASP A 73 -6.49 14.57 25.34
CA ASP A 73 -6.61 13.37 26.17
C ASP A 73 -7.86 12.55 25.81
N GLY A 74 -7.71 11.22 25.77
CA GLY A 74 -8.52 10.22 25.03
C GLY A 74 -10.02 10.08 25.33
N THR A 75 -10.64 11.04 26.00
CA THR A 75 -12.10 11.17 26.16
C THR A 75 -12.73 12.20 25.20
N HIS A 76 -11.89 12.93 24.45
CA HIS A 76 -12.32 14.05 23.63
C HIS A 76 -12.83 13.65 22.23
N ARG A 77 -13.73 14.49 21.74
CA ARG A 77 -14.31 14.38 20.40
C ARG A 77 -13.20 14.53 19.35
N VAL A 78 -13.23 13.68 18.35
CA VAL A 78 -12.36 13.72 17.17
C VAL A 78 -13.17 14.14 15.95
N CYS A 79 -12.48 14.63 14.94
CA CYS A 79 -13.05 14.89 13.63
C CYS A 79 -12.74 13.71 12.72
N ALA A 80 -13.77 13.13 12.10
CA ALA A 80 -13.64 12.23 10.98
C ALA A 80 -14.03 12.97 9.70
N ILE A 81 -13.11 12.99 8.74
CA ILE A 81 -13.36 13.52 7.40
C ILE A 81 -13.43 12.33 6.46
N TYR A 82 -14.60 12.11 5.87
CA TYR A 82 -14.83 11.11 4.85
C TYR A 82 -14.62 11.75 3.48
N PHE A 83 -13.90 11.07 2.60
CA PHE A 83 -13.66 11.50 1.22
C PHE A 83 -13.74 10.29 0.31
N TYR A 84 -14.71 10.31 -0.60
CA TYR A 84 -14.95 9.21 -1.53
C TYR A 84 -15.74 9.67 -2.74
N TYR A 85 -15.73 8.84 -3.78
CA TYR A 85 -16.55 8.99 -4.97
C TYR A 85 -17.70 8.00 -4.95
N THR A 86 -18.88 8.41 -5.42
CA THR A 86 -20.04 7.53 -5.57
C THR A 86 -20.72 7.77 -6.92
N PRO A 87 -21.07 6.71 -7.67
CA PRO A 87 -21.80 6.84 -8.93
C PRO A 87 -23.18 7.46 -8.73
N THR A 88 -23.61 8.33 -9.66
CA THR A 88 -24.93 8.99 -9.59
C THR A 88 -26.09 8.00 -9.55
N ASN A 89 -25.93 6.83 -10.20
CA ASN A 89 -26.96 5.80 -10.28
C ASN A 89 -26.85 4.75 -9.16
N ASN A 90 -25.79 4.76 -8.34
CA ASN A 90 -25.56 3.77 -7.29
C ASN A 90 -24.87 4.40 -6.06
N ASN A 91 -25.64 4.72 -5.03
CA ASN A 91 -25.13 5.30 -3.79
C ASN A 91 -24.48 4.27 -2.82
N THR A 92 -24.56 2.98 -3.15
CA THR A 92 -23.98 1.93 -2.32
C THR A 92 -22.47 1.82 -2.52
N GLU A 93 -22.01 2.01 -3.75
CA GLU A 93 -20.59 2.01 -4.11
C GLU A 93 -19.89 3.29 -3.62
N LYS A 94 -18.76 3.07 -2.95
CA LYS A 94 -17.91 4.14 -2.42
C LYS A 94 -16.47 3.82 -2.79
N ILE A 95 -15.86 4.69 -3.57
CA ILE A 95 -14.56 4.45 -4.19
C ILE A 95 -13.58 5.49 -3.63
N CYS A 96 -12.40 5.04 -3.20
CA CYS A 96 -11.35 5.94 -2.73
C CYS A 96 -10.70 6.72 -3.89
N GLY A 97 -9.91 7.74 -3.56
CA GLY A 97 -9.15 8.52 -4.54
C GLY A 97 -8.24 7.64 -5.42
N ASP A 98 -7.51 6.70 -4.82
CA ASP A 98 -6.56 5.88 -5.57
C ASP A 98 -7.25 4.92 -6.54
N CYS A 99 -8.38 4.33 -6.12
CA CYS A 99 -9.14 3.43 -6.95
C CYS A 99 -9.85 4.18 -8.07
N ILE A 100 -10.41 5.37 -7.81
CA ILE A 100 -11.15 6.08 -8.87
C ILE A 100 -10.25 6.44 -10.04
N VAL A 101 -8.97 6.77 -9.80
CA VAL A 101 -8.00 7.04 -10.86
C VAL A 101 -7.79 5.83 -11.80
N ARG A 102 -8.06 4.61 -11.32
CA ARG A 102 -7.92 3.38 -12.13
C ARG A 102 -9.20 2.97 -12.85
N VAL A 103 -10.37 3.37 -12.36
CA VAL A 103 -11.68 2.90 -12.85
C VAL A 103 -12.63 4.03 -13.28
N PHE A 104 -12.14 5.27 -13.38
CA PHE A 104 -12.98 6.44 -13.68
C PHE A 104 -13.70 6.34 -15.04
N ASP A 105 -13.09 5.65 -15.99
CA ASP A 105 -13.60 5.42 -17.35
C ASP A 105 -14.87 4.54 -17.38
N LEU A 106 -15.09 3.75 -16.33
CA LEU A 106 -16.29 2.93 -16.18
C LEU A 106 -17.54 3.74 -15.82
N PHE A 107 -17.38 4.99 -15.39
CA PHE A 107 -18.49 5.82 -14.89
C PHE A 107 -18.72 7.04 -15.79
N SER A 108 -19.97 7.25 -16.20
CA SER A 108 -20.35 8.46 -16.95
C SER A 108 -20.46 9.70 -16.08
N GLN A 109 -20.84 9.53 -14.81
CA GLN A 109 -20.97 10.60 -13.80
C GLN A 109 -20.66 10.07 -12.40
N LEU A 110 -19.97 10.90 -11.62
CA LEU A 110 -19.55 10.61 -10.25
C LEU A 110 -19.82 11.83 -9.36
N HIS A 111 -20.20 11.58 -8.11
CA HIS A 111 -20.21 12.58 -7.06
C HIS A 111 -18.97 12.44 -6.20
N ALA A 112 -18.20 13.52 -6.06
CA ALA A 112 -17.17 13.65 -5.04
C ALA A 112 -17.83 14.05 -3.72
N ILE A 113 -17.72 13.19 -2.71
CA ILE A 113 -18.29 13.42 -1.39
C ILE A 113 -17.17 13.77 -0.41
N ARG A 114 -17.35 14.87 0.32
CA ARG A 114 -16.56 15.23 1.50
C ARG A 114 -17.49 15.47 2.67
N GLU A 115 -17.50 14.58 3.65
CA GLU A 115 -18.32 14.68 4.85
C GLU A 115 -17.43 14.89 6.08
N HIS A 116 -17.82 15.81 6.96
CA HIS A 116 -17.12 16.08 8.20
C HIS A 116 -18.04 15.79 9.38
N THR A 117 -17.58 14.90 10.27
CA THR A 117 -18.32 14.50 11.46
C THR A 117 -17.44 14.65 12.69
N THR A 118 -18.00 15.24 13.75
CA THR A 118 -17.33 15.37 15.05
C THR A 118 -18.05 14.50 16.08
N ALA A 119 -17.39 13.45 16.57
CA ALA A 119 -17.95 12.53 17.57
C ALA A 119 -16.85 11.98 18.47
N ARG A 120 -17.21 11.13 19.46
CA ARG A 120 -16.20 10.39 20.22
C ARG A 120 -15.53 9.38 19.31
N TYR A 121 -14.28 9.03 19.59
CA TYR A 121 -13.49 8.13 18.74
C TYR A 121 -14.21 6.81 18.43
N TRP A 122 -14.81 6.18 19.44
CA TRP A 122 -15.55 4.92 19.30
C TRP A 122 -16.92 5.06 18.59
N ASP A 123 -17.44 6.29 18.43
CA ASP A 123 -18.71 6.55 17.72
C ASP A 123 -18.49 6.82 16.22
N ILE A 124 -17.23 6.92 15.76
CA ILE A 124 -16.90 7.12 14.35
C ILE A 124 -17.22 5.85 13.57
N ARG A 125 -18.04 5.99 12.53
CA ARG A 125 -18.41 4.87 11.66
C ARG A 125 -17.26 4.57 10.71
N GLY A 126 -16.77 3.33 10.73
CA GLY A 126 -15.87 2.85 9.70
C GLY A 126 -16.55 2.87 8.33
N MET A 127 -15.84 3.36 7.32
CA MET A 127 -16.28 3.33 5.93
C MET A 127 -15.10 2.92 5.06
N SER A 128 -15.33 1.96 4.17
CA SER A 128 -14.29 1.34 3.35
C SER A 128 -14.62 1.39 1.87
N CYS A 129 -13.56 1.43 1.07
CA CYS A 129 -13.61 1.41 -0.39
C CYS A 129 -14.18 0.07 -0.87
N THR A 130 -15.10 0.10 -1.83
CA THR A 130 -15.65 -1.12 -2.42
C THR A 130 -14.58 -1.94 -3.14
N GLU A 131 -13.62 -1.27 -3.78
CA GLU A 131 -12.56 -1.89 -4.59
C GLU A 131 -11.42 -2.45 -3.73
N CYS A 132 -10.77 -1.61 -2.93
CA CYS A 132 -9.56 -1.99 -2.19
C CYS A 132 -9.78 -2.27 -0.70
N ARG A 133 -11.01 -2.09 -0.19
CA ARG A 133 -11.36 -2.17 1.25
C ARG A 133 -10.59 -1.20 2.16
N GLY A 134 -9.79 -0.30 1.61
CA GLY A 134 -9.10 0.74 2.37
C GLY A 134 -10.06 1.75 2.99
N ASP A 135 -9.62 2.40 4.07
CA ASP A 135 -10.42 3.38 4.79
C ASP A 135 -10.70 4.63 3.95
N LEU A 136 -11.97 5.04 3.91
CA LEU A 136 -12.47 6.25 3.22
C LEU A 136 -12.54 7.48 4.13
N HIS A 137 -11.90 7.41 5.29
CA HIS A 137 -11.94 8.46 6.29
C HIS A 137 -10.57 8.71 6.90
N LYS A 138 -10.34 9.94 7.35
CA LYS A 138 -9.20 10.29 8.21
C LYS A 138 -9.74 10.84 9.51
N ILE A 139 -9.22 10.32 10.61
CA ILE A 139 -9.50 10.79 11.96
C ILE A 139 -8.38 11.72 12.38
N CYS A 140 -8.74 12.90 12.88
CA CYS A 140 -7.80 13.86 13.43
C CYS A 140 -8.35 14.51 14.70
N PRO A 141 -7.48 14.99 15.60
CA PRO A 141 -7.90 15.86 16.68
C PRO A 141 -8.57 17.13 16.15
N CYS A 142 -9.57 17.66 16.86
CA CYS A 142 -10.32 18.84 16.41
C CYS A 142 -9.43 20.08 16.18
N ASN A 143 -8.33 20.21 16.93
CA ASN A 143 -7.37 21.30 16.81
C ASN A 143 -6.38 21.13 15.63
N GLN A 144 -6.40 19.99 14.93
CA GLN A 144 -5.64 19.75 13.69
C GLN A 144 -6.57 19.54 12.48
N CYS A 145 -7.88 19.55 12.69
CA CYS A 145 -8.84 19.32 11.61
C CYS A 145 -8.85 20.52 10.66
N PRO A 146 -8.52 20.34 9.36
CA PRO A 146 -8.47 21.44 8.38
C PRO A 146 -9.82 22.12 8.15
N ILE A 147 -10.92 21.51 8.59
CA ILE A 147 -12.27 22.09 8.50
C ILE A 147 -12.62 22.89 9.76
N CYS A 148 -12.09 22.51 10.93
CA CYS A 148 -12.33 23.23 12.18
C CYS A 148 -11.37 24.39 12.40
N THR A 149 -10.19 24.35 11.79
CA THR A 149 -9.12 25.34 11.96
C THR A 149 -8.95 26.28 10.77
N SER A 150 -9.73 26.10 9.70
CA SER A 150 -9.78 27.03 8.55
C SER A 150 -10.45 28.35 8.89
#